data_AF-A0A9D3WDL5-F1
#
_entry.id   AF-A0A9D3WDL5-F1
#
_cell.length_a   1.000
_cell.length_b   1.000
_cell.length_c   1.000
_cell.angle_alpha   90.00
_cell.angle_beta   90.00
_cell.angle_gamma   90.00
#
_symmetry.space_group_name_H-M   'P 1'
#
loop_
_entity.id
_entity.type
_entity.pdbx_description
1 polymer ?
#
loop_
_entity_poly.entity_id
_entity_poly.type
_entity_poly.pdbx_seq_one_letter_code
_entity_poly.pdbx_strand_id
1 'polypeptide(L)'
;MPPRKEFPTKRLEGAPSNDIGWHFGTPVPNAKGNIICKLCGKVVKGGITRFKEHIAHKTDNVAPCPIVTGVIRESMMNILKESNTKKIDKKRRKHEFLSQLREEEDEHEEFIDEIFAIRQATQEIVEEIRENYIVQIVTDNEAAMKAAGKKLMLKRKHLYWTSCAAHCLDLCLEDIGKRLSVAKVLDEAKKVTCFIYKYTWT
;
A
#
# COMPACT_ATOMS: atom_id res chain seq x y z
N MET A 1 -42.98 12.60 8.52
CA MET A 1 -41.57 13.04 8.64
C MET A 1 -40.75 12.24 7.63
N PRO A 2 -40.07 12.84 6.65
CA PRO A 2 -39.31 12.07 5.67
C PRO A 2 -38.14 11.35 6.35
N PRO A 3 -37.71 10.16 5.85
CA PRO A 3 -36.73 9.33 6.53
C PRO A 3 -35.39 10.07 6.63
N ARG A 4 -34.78 10.07 7.82
CA ARG A 4 -33.42 10.54 8.04
C ARG A 4 -32.51 9.67 7.15
N LYS A 5 -32.01 10.22 6.04
CA LYS A 5 -31.11 9.49 5.14
C LYS A 5 -29.80 9.21 5.89
N GLU A 6 -29.64 7.97 6.34
CA GLU A 6 -28.42 7.47 6.98
C GLU A 6 -27.24 7.59 6.02
N PHE A 7 -26.06 7.91 6.56
CA PHE A 7 -24.85 8.02 5.75
C PHE A 7 -24.45 6.63 5.23
N PRO A 8 -24.19 6.43 3.93
CA PRO A 8 -23.88 5.11 3.40
C PRO A 8 -22.57 4.58 3.98
N THR A 9 -22.60 3.40 4.59
CA THR A 9 -21.38 2.72 5.10
C THR A 9 -20.85 1.65 4.14
N LYS A 10 -21.66 1.24 3.16
CA LYS A 10 -21.35 0.21 2.17
C LYS A 10 -20.87 0.83 0.85
N ARG A 11 -20.15 0.04 0.04
CA ARG A 11 -19.64 0.45 -1.28
C ARG A 11 -20.80 0.67 -2.28
N LEU A 12 -20.58 1.53 -3.28
CA LEU A 12 -21.50 1.68 -4.40
C LEU A 12 -21.06 0.74 -5.53
N GLU A 13 -21.89 -0.26 -5.85
CA GLU A 13 -21.63 -1.17 -6.97
C GLU A 13 -21.64 -0.43 -8.31
N GLY A 14 -20.73 -0.79 -9.21
CA GLY A 14 -20.58 -0.14 -10.52
C GLY A 14 -19.92 1.24 -10.51
N ALA A 15 -19.41 1.70 -9.36
CA ALA A 15 -18.70 2.98 -9.27
C ALA A 15 -17.28 2.92 -9.89
N PRO A 16 -16.73 4.05 -10.37
CA PRO A 16 -15.38 4.10 -10.94
C PRO A 16 -14.24 3.75 -9.97
N SER A 17 -14.48 3.83 -8.65
CA SER A 17 -13.53 3.41 -7.61
C SER A 17 -14.24 3.09 -6.30
N ASN A 18 -13.51 2.52 -5.33
CA ASN A 18 -14.02 2.21 -3.98
C ASN A 18 -14.29 3.44 -3.09
N ASP A 19 -14.24 4.65 -3.64
CA ASP A 19 -14.38 5.89 -2.86
C ASP A 19 -15.86 6.17 -2.49
N ILE A 20 -16.12 6.49 -1.23
CA ILE A 20 -17.47 6.76 -0.71
C ILE A 20 -18.13 7.98 -1.37
N GLY A 21 -17.34 8.89 -1.96
CA GLY A 21 -17.85 10.06 -2.68
C GLY A 21 -18.81 9.69 -3.81
N TRP A 22 -18.70 8.49 -4.40
CA TRP A 22 -19.57 8.06 -5.50
C TRP A 22 -21.04 7.86 -5.11
N HIS A 23 -21.35 7.69 -3.82
CA HIS A 23 -22.75 7.70 -3.37
C HIS A 23 -23.45 9.02 -3.68
N PHE A 24 -22.70 10.11 -3.66
CA PHE A 24 -23.23 11.46 -3.81
C PHE A 24 -22.96 12.07 -5.18
N GLY A 25 -22.12 11.45 -6.01
CA GLY A 25 -21.74 11.97 -7.33
C GLY A 25 -21.83 10.94 -8.44
N THR A 26 -22.03 11.38 -9.68
CA THR A 26 -21.86 10.55 -10.87
C THR A 26 -20.79 11.16 -11.79
N PRO A 27 -19.97 10.33 -12.46
CA PRO A 27 -19.03 10.83 -13.46
C PRO A 27 -19.79 11.42 -14.65
N VAL A 28 -19.29 12.53 -15.20
CA VAL A 28 -19.86 13.14 -16.41
C VAL A 28 -19.35 12.37 -17.63
N PRO A 29 -20.24 11.86 -18.52
CA PRO A 29 -19.84 11.20 -19.75
C PRO A 29 -18.95 12.12 -20.60
N ASN A 30 -17.88 11.56 -21.18
CA ASN A 30 -16.94 12.27 -22.07
C ASN A 30 -16.19 13.47 -21.44
N ALA A 31 -16.26 13.66 -20.12
CA ALA A 31 -15.52 14.70 -19.41
C ALA A 31 -14.79 14.12 -18.20
N LYS A 32 -13.60 13.54 -18.44
CA LYS A 32 -12.79 12.86 -17.42
C LYS A 32 -12.50 13.79 -16.23
N GLY A 33 -12.77 13.31 -15.03
CA GLY A 33 -12.53 14.06 -13.79
C GLY A 33 -13.61 15.10 -13.45
N ASN A 34 -14.67 15.22 -14.25
CA ASN A 34 -15.84 16.01 -13.88
C ASN A 34 -16.89 15.09 -13.22
N ILE A 35 -17.44 15.54 -12.10
CA ILE A 35 -18.42 14.80 -11.31
C ILE A 35 -19.62 15.70 -11.08
N ILE A 36 -20.81 15.22 -11.40
CA ILE A 36 -22.06 15.93 -11.10
C ILE A 36 -22.56 15.52 -9.71
N CYS A 37 -22.87 16.51 -8.87
CA CYS A 37 -23.40 16.31 -7.54
C CYS A 37 -24.87 15.89 -7.61
N LYS A 38 -25.21 14.70 -7.09
CA LYS A 38 -26.60 14.21 -7.01
C LYS A 38 -27.47 15.03 -6.05
N LEU A 39 -26.86 15.84 -5.16
CA LEU A 39 -27.58 16.64 -4.17
C LEU A 39 -27.98 18.01 -4.72
N CYS A 40 -27.07 18.73 -5.38
CA CYS A 40 -27.33 20.10 -5.87
C CYS A 40 -27.23 20.27 -7.39
N GLY A 41 -26.92 19.21 -8.15
CA GLY A 41 -26.78 19.25 -9.61
C GLY A 41 -25.51 19.94 -10.12
N LYS A 42 -24.68 20.51 -9.24
CA LYS A 42 -23.45 21.21 -9.66
C LYS A 42 -22.41 20.24 -10.22
N VAL A 43 -21.78 20.61 -11.33
CA VAL A 43 -20.60 19.91 -11.86
C VAL A 43 -19.35 20.41 -11.15
N VAL A 44 -18.65 19.50 -10.48
CA VAL A 44 -17.37 19.73 -9.82
C VAL A 44 -16.24 19.21 -10.72
N LYS A 45 -15.28 20.08 -11.03
CA LYS A 45 -14.11 19.77 -11.87
C LYS A 45 -12.90 19.39 -11.00
N GLY A 46 -12.12 18.40 -11.44
CA GLY A 46 -10.85 18.00 -10.80
C GLY A 46 -10.94 16.79 -9.87
N GLY A 47 -11.87 15.88 -10.16
CA GLY A 47 -11.91 14.53 -9.62
C GLY A 47 -12.60 14.39 -8.27
N ILE A 48 -12.57 13.15 -7.76
CA ILE A 48 -13.32 12.73 -6.56
C ILE A 48 -12.88 13.46 -5.30
N THR A 49 -11.61 13.88 -5.22
CA THR A 49 -11.08 14.65 -4.07
C THR A 49 -11.79 15.98 -3.91
N ARG A 50 -11.83 16.79 -4.98
CA ARG A 50 -12.53 18.08 -5.00
C ARG A 50 -14.03 17.93 -4.79
N PHE A 51 -14.59 16.83 -5.31
CA PHE A 51 -15.99 16.50 -5.07
C PHE A 51 -16.29 16.20 -3.59
N LYS A 52 -15.40 15.50 -2.87
CA LYS A 52 -15.55 15.32 -1.42
C LYS A 52 -15.42 16.62 -0.64
N GLU A 53 -14.54 17.53 -1.06
CA GLU A 53 -14.42 18.86 -0.45
C GLU A 53 -15.71 19.69 -0.61
N HIS A 54 -16.36 19.61 -1.77
CA HIS A 54 -17.69 20.20 -2.01
C HIS A 54 -18.74 19.71 -1.00
N ILE A 55 -18.74 18.42 -0.64
CA ILE A 55 -19.68 17.85 0.33
C ILE A 55 -19.30 18.17 1.77
N ALA A 56 -18.01 18.08 2.11
CA ALA A 56 -17.51 18.35 3.46
C ALA A 56 -17.51 19.85 3.82
N HIS A 57 -17.77 20.73 2.85
CA HIS A 57 -17.65 22.19 2.98
C HIS A 57 -16.25 22.61 3.43
N LYS A 58 -15.23 21.99 2.82
CA LYS A 58 -13.84 22.40 3.00
C LYS A 58 -13.54 23.46 1.94
N THR A 59 -13.66 24.73 2.31
CA THR A 59 -13.80 25.90 1.44
C THR A 59 -12.52 26.42 0.77
N ASP A 60 -11.48 25.61 0.62
CA ASP A 60 -10.21 26.10 0.06
C ASP A 60 -10.25 26.19 -1.46
N ASN A 61 -10.78 25.17 -2.15
CA ASN A 61 -10.63 25.03 -3.61
C ASN A 61 -11.96 24.80 -4.37
N VAL A 62 -13.06 24.55 -3.67
CA VAL A 62 -14.35 24.19 -4.29
C VAL A 62 -15.49 24.79 -3.47
N ALA A 63 -16.46 25.40 -4.15
CA ALA A 63 -17.63 25.96 -3.46
C ALA A 63 -18.45 24.84 -2.79
N PRO A 64 -18.97 25.04 -1.57
CA PRO A 64 -19.71 24.03 -0.83
C PRO A 64 -21.07 23.70 -1.46
N CYS A 65 -21.65 22.56 -1.09
CA CYS A 65 -22.96 22.14 -1.54
C CYS A 65 -24.08 22.82 -0.73
N PRO A 66 -25.01 23.57 -1.35
CA PRO A 66 -26.08 24.22 -0.59
C PRO A 66 -27.12 23.24 -0.01
N ILE A 67 -27.15 21.98 -0.48
CA ILE A 67 -28.19 20.99 -0.14
C ILE A 67 -27.67 19.91 0.83
N VAL A 68 -26.38 19.88 1.14
CA VAL A 68 -25.82 18.87 2.05
C VAL A 68 -26.33 19.09 3.48
N THR A 69 -26.88 18.03 4.08
CA THR A 69 -27.30 18.02 5.49
C THR A 69 -26.09 17.99 6.44
N GLY A 70 -26.25 18.48 7.67
CA GLY A 70 -25.20 18.45 8.71
C GLY A 70 -24.57 17.06 8.92
N VAL A 71 -25.40 16.01 8.98
CA VAL A 71 -24.93 14.62 9.18
C VAL A 71 -24.01 14.16 8.04
N ILE A 72 -24.39 14.40 6.79
CA ILE A 72 -23.59 14.05 5.61
C ILE A 72 -22.28 14.84 5.58
N ARG A 73 -22.34 16.14 5.90
CA ARG A 73 -21.17 17.02 5.98
C ARG A 73 -20.17 16.52 7.02
N GLU A 74 -20.63 16.27 8.24
CA GLU A 74 -19.79 15.82 9.36
C GLU A 74 -19.16 14.46 9.06
N SER A 75 -19.95 13.51 8.56
CA SER A 75 -19.48 12.17 8.20
C SER A 75 -18.40 12.25 7.12
N MET A 76 -18.62 13.04 6.06
CA MET A 76 -17.62 13.24 5.00
C MET A 76 -16.36 13.94 5.53
N MET A 77 -16.49 14.91 6.44
CA MET A 77 -15.37 15.63 7.01
C MET A 77 -14.50 14.75 7.92
N ASN A 78 -15.12 13.83 8.68
CA ASN A 78 -14.39 12.86 9.50
C ASN A 78 -13.54 11.92 8.63
N ILE A 79 -14.08 11.41 7.52
CA ILE A 79 -13.33 10.58 6.57
C ILE A 79 -12.12 11.33 6.00
N LEU A 80 -12.29 12.61 5.64
CA LEU A 80 -11.17 13.43 5.17
C LEU A 80 -10.11 13.63 6.25
N LYS A 81 -10.51 13.89 7.50
CA LYS A 81 -9.58 14.03 8.65
C LYS A 81 -8.80 12.75 8.89
N GLU A 82 -9.48 11.61 9.00
CA GLU A 82 -8.84 10.30 9.19
C GLU A 82 -7.79 9.99 8.11
N SER A 83 -8.11 10.28 6.84
CA SER A 83 -7.16 10.08 5.74
C SER A 83 -5.90 10.94 5.86
N ASN A 84 -6.02 12.17 6.38
CA ASN A 84 -4.87 13.05 6.62
C ASN A 84 -4.08 12.65 7.86
N THR A 85 -4.74 12.23 8.94
CA THR A 85 -4.07 11.71 10.14
C THR A 85 -3.22 10.49 9.80
N LYS A 86 -3.76 9.54 9.01
CA LYS A 86 -2.99 8.37 8.53
C LYS A 86 -1.76 8.78 7.72
N LYS A 87 -1.85 9.82 6.87
CA LYS A 87 -0.70 10.34 6.10
C LYS A 87 0.34 11.01 7.00
N ILE A 88 -0.09 11.83 7.94
CA ILE A 88 0.80 12.52 8.89
C ILE A 88 1.51 11.49 9.79
N ASP A 89 0.77 10.50 10.29
CA ASP A 89 1.35 9.45 11.12
C ASP A 89 2.34 8.59 10.33
N LYS A 90 2.04 8.26 9.07
CA LYS A 90 3.01 7.60 8.17
C LYS A 90 4.29 8.44 8.01
N LYS A 91 4.17 9.76 7.81
CA LYS A 91 5.32 10.67 7.71
C LYS A 91 6.11 10.76 9.02
N ARG A 92 5.43 10.83 10.17
CA ARG A 92 6.02 10.85 11.50
C ARG A 92 6.81 9.57 11.78
N ARG A 93 6.21 8.41 11.54
CA ARG A 93 6.87 7.10 11.68
C ARG A 93 8.09 6.95 10.78
N LYS A 94 8.04 7.49 9.54
CA LYS A 94 9.21 7.54 8.65
C LYS A 94 10.34 8.37 9.24
N HIS A 95 10.02 9.56 9.76
CA HIS A 95 11.01 10.44 10.38
C HIS A 95 11.64 9.84 11.65
N GLU A 96 10.83 9.22 12.51
CA GLU A 96 11.31 8.54 13.72
C GLU A 96 12.20 7.33 13.37
N PHE A 97 11.83 6.58 12.33
CA PHE A 97 12.63 5.49 11.80
C PHE A 97 13.98 5.98 11.24
N LEU A 98 13.97 7.11 10.53
CA LEU A 98 15.16 7.79 10.03
C LEU A 98 16.09 8.27 11.14
N SER A 99 15.55 8.76 12.26
CA SER A 99 16.39 9.13 13.40
C SER A 99 17.04 7.91 14.07
N GLN A 100 16.33 6.78 14.16
CA GLN A 100 16.88 5.52 14.70
C GLN A 100 17.95 4.89 13.79
N LEU A 101 18.04 5.33 12.53
CA LEU A 101 18.99 4.82 11.54
C LEU A 101 20.37 5.50 11.61
N ARG A 102 20.48 6.68 12.23
CA ARG A 102 21.70 7.49 12.20
C ARG A 102 22.82 7.05 13.15
N GLU A 103 22.60 6.03 13.99
CA GLU A 103 23.58 5.63 15.01
C GLU A 103 24.41 4.38 14.66
N GLU A 104 24.15 3.67 13.55
CA GLU A 104 25.02 2.56 13.10
C GLU A 104 25.17 2.55 11.56
N GLU A 105 26.34 3.02 11.11
CA GLU A 105 27.04 2.81 9.82
C GLU A 105 26.28 3.01 8.47
N ASP A 106 26.57 4.17 7.86
CA ASP A 106 26.91 4.50 6.45
C ASP A 106 26.53 3.66 5.21
N GLU A 107 25.74 2.58 5.26
CA GLU A 107 25.50 1.73 4.05
C GLU A 107 24.06 1.69 3.50
N HIS A 108 23.11 2.49 4.00
CA HIS A 108 21.69 2.28 3.64
C HIS A 108 20.88 3.51 3.21
N GLU A 109 21.49 4.66 2.89
CA GLU A 109 20.71 5.83 2.48
C GLU A 109 19.87 5.62 1.20
N GLU A 110 20.34 4.77 0.27
CA GLU A 110 19.62 4.45 -0.98
C GLU A 110 18.38 3.56 -0.80
N PHE A 111 18.25 2.82 0.31
CA PHE A 111 17.17 1.83 0.50
C PHE A 111 16.19 2.17 1.62
N ILE A 112 16.25 3.38 2.17
CA ILE A 112 15.46 3.77 3.34
C ILE A 112 13.95 3.61 3.13
N ASP A 113 13.47 3.99 1.95
CA ASP A 113 12.04 3.97 1.64
C ASP A 113 11.49 2.55 1.57
N GLU A 114 12.28 1.63 1.05
CA GLU A 114 11.98 0.22 0.97
C GLU A 114 12.02 -0.44 2.34
N ILE A 115 13.07 -0.19 3.14
CA ILE A 115 13.16 -0.70 4.51
C ILE A 115 11.96 -0.20 5.35
N PHE A 116 11.56 1.06 5.17
CA PHE A 116 10.39 1.62 5.85
C PHE A 116 9.10 0.92 5.43
N ALA A 117 8.91 0.66 4.13
CA ALA A 117 7.74 -0.04 3.63
C ALA A 117 7.66 -1.48 4.17
N ILE A 118 8.77 -2.22 4.14
CA ILE A 118 8.88 -3.59 4.66
C ILE A 118 8.57 -3.62 6.15
N ARG A 119 9.16 -2.70 6.93
CA ARG A 119 8.91 -2.60 8.37
C ARG A 119 7.44 -2.30 8.66
N GLN A 120 6.80 -1.42 7.88
CA GLN A 120 5.39 -1.11 8.05
C GLN A 120 4.52 -2.34 7.76
N ALA A 121 4.73 -3.02 6.63
CA ALA A 121 3.98 -4.22 6.28
C ALA A 121 4.14 -5.33 7.33
N THR A 122 5.37 -5.52 7.83
CA THR A 122 5.65 -6.51 8.89
C THR A 122 4.95 -6.16 10.20
N GLN A 123 4.88 -4.86 10.56
CA GLN A 123 4.16 -4.43 11.76
C GLN A 123 2.66 -4.67 11.65
N GLU A 124 2.05 -4.36 10.50
CA GLU A 124 0.63 -4.56 10.23
C GLU A 124 0.25 -6.05 10.38
N ILE A 125 1.05 -6.96 9.81
CA ILE A 125 0.84 -8.42 9.93
C ILE A 125 0.94 -8.88 11.39
N VAL A 126 1.94 -8.39 12.11
CA VAL A 126 2.13 -8.76 13.52
C VAL A 126 0.99 -8.27 14.41
N GLU A 127 0.44 -7.09 14.12
CA GLU A 127 -0.72 -6.54 14.84
C GLU A 127 -1.99 -7.32 14.51
N GLU A 128 -2.17 -7.74 13.25
CA GLU A 128 -3.31 -8.53 12.78
C GLU A 128 -3.37 -9.91 13.46
N ILE A 129 -2.26 -10.65 13.44
CA ILE A 129 -2.16 -12.01 14.03
C ILE A 129 -2.06 -11.94 15.56
N ARG A 130 -1.60 -10.80 16.09
CA ARG A 130 -1.15 -10.55 17.48
C ARG A 130 0.18 -11.23 17.79
N GLU A 131 1.09 -10.46 18.37
CA GLU A 131 2.48 -10.82 18.64
C GLU A 131 2.66 -12.16 19.38
N ASN A 132 1.78 -12.46 20.33
CA ASN A 132 1.85 -13.68 21.16
C ASN A 132 1.72 -14.99 20.36
N TYR A 133 1.19 -14.93 19.14
CA TYR A 133 1.05 -16.10 18.27
C TYR A 133 2.17 -16.23 17.23
N ILE A 134 3.16 -15.34 17.26
CA ILE A 134 4.26 -15.32 16.31
C ILE A 134 5.54 -15.67 17.06
N VAL A 135 6.24 -16.70 16.58
CA VAL A 135 7.55 -17.10 17.10
C VAL A 135 8.67 -16.64 16.17
N GLN A 136 8.45 -16.76 14.86
CA GLN A 136 9.47 -16.50 13.85
C GLN A 136 8.87 -15.85 12.60
N ILE A 137 9.63 -14.93 12.03
CA ILE A 137 9.36 -14.32 10.73
C ILE A 137 10.50 -14.69 9.79
N VAL A 138 10.16 -15.25 8.63
CA VAL A 138 11.10 -15.64 7.60
C VAL A 138 10.83 -14.80 6.36
N THR A 139 11.83 -14.04 5.91
CA THR A 139 11.75 -13.24 4.68
C THR A 139 12.99 -13.45 3.84
N ASP A 140 12.99 -12.95 2.60
CA ASP A 140 14.16 -13.02 1.73
C ASP A 140 15.41 -12.36 2.39
N ASN A 141 16.60 -12.74 1.92
CA ASN A 141 17.90 -12.29 2.39
C ASN A 141 18.34 -10.93 1.79
N GLU A 142 17.46 -10.27 1.03
CA GLU A 142 17.72 -8.95 0.48
C GLU A 142 18.11 -7.95 1.59
N ALA A 143 19.02 -7.02 1.26
CA ALA A 143 19.61 -6.09 2.23
C ALA A 143 18.53 -5.31 3.03
N ALA A 144 17.48 -4.85 2.34
CA ALA A 144 16.38 -4.12 2.98
C ALA A 144 15.58 -4.98 3.97
N MET A 145 15.32 -6.25 3.61
CA MET A 145 14.63 -7.23 4.45
C MET A 145 15.45 -7.57 5.70
N LYS A 146 16.76 -7.75 5.52
CA LYS A 146 17.70 -8.02 6.63
C LYS A 146 17.76 -6.85 7.61
N ALA A 147 17.82 -5.61 7.11
CA ALA A 147 17.81 -4.42 7.95
C ALA A 147 16.47 -4.25 8.71
N ALA A 148 15.35 -4.51 8.05
CA ALA A 148 14.03 -4.48 8.67
C ALA A 148 13.87 -5.57 9.75
N GLY A 149 14.30 -6.80 9.45
CA GLY A 149 14.24 -7.96 10.34
C GLY A 149 15.07 -7.78 11.61
N LYS A 150 16.34 -7.33 11.49
CA LYS A 150 17.19 -6.98 12.64
C LYS A 150 16.51 -5.97 13.57
N LYS A 151 15.92 -4.92 12.99
CA LYS A 151 15.22 -3.89 13.78
C LYS A 151 13.94 -4.38 14.43
N LEU A 152 13.24 -5.33 13.80
CA LEU A 152 12.07 -5.95 14.40
C LEU A 152 12.47 -6.68 15.69
N MET A 153 13.54 -7.46 15.64
CA MET A 153 14.07 -8.19 16.81
C MET A 153 14.53 -7.23 17.92
N LEU A 154 15.14 -6.09 17.58
CA LEU A 154 15.50 -5.07 18.56
C LEU A 154 14.28 -4.48 19.28
N LYS A 155 13.20 -4.22 18.55
CA LYS A 155 11.95 -3.65 19.11
C LYS A 155 11.15 -4.69 19.90
N ARG A 156 11.17 -5.94 19.46
CA ARG A 156 10.29 -7.03 19.92
C ARG A 156 11.13 -8.27 20.26
N LYS A 157 11.64 -8.30 21.49
CA LYS A 157 12.62 -9.32 21.93
C LYS A 157 12.13 -10.78 21.90
N HIS A 158 10.83 -11.02 21.84
CA HIS A 158 10.26 -12.37 21.76
C HIS A 158 10.02 -12.85 20.32
N LEU A 159 10.21 -11.98 19.31
CA LEU A 159 10.15 -12.36 17.91
C LEU A 159 11.55 -12.61 17.37
N TYR A 160 11.67 -13.68 16.59
CA TYR A 160 12.90 -14.01 15.88
C TYR A 160 12.76 -13.80 14.37
N TRP A 161 13.77 -13.24 13.71
CA TRP A 161 13.82 -13.10 12.27
C TRP A 161 14.97 -13.92 11.69
N THR A 162 14.72 -14.60 10.57
CA THR A 162 15.73 -15.32 9.80
C THR A 162 15.57 -15.09 8.30
N SER A 163 16.69 -15.11 7.58
CA SER A 163 16.67 -15.14 6.13
C SER A 163 16.05 -16.44 5.60
N CYS A 164 15.45 -16.36 4.42
CA CYS A 164 14.85 -17.48 3.74
C CYS A 164 15.92 -18.50 3.32
N ALA A 165 15.74 -19.76 3.73
CA ALA A 165 16.62 -20.85 3.32
C ALA A 165 16.59 -21.08 1.80
N ALA A 166 15.46 -20.82 1.15
CA ALA A 166 15.33 -20.99 -0.30
C ALA A 166 16.28 -20.07 -1.07
N HIS A 167 16.42 -18.81 -0.63
CA HIS A 167 17.36 -17.88 -1.24
C HIS A 167 18.83 -18.29 -0.99
N CYS A 168 19.14 -18.77 0.21
CA CYS A 168 20.47 -19.31 0.49
C CYS A 168 20.81 -20.50 -0.42
N LEU A 169 19.85 -21.39 -0.66
CA LEU A 169 20.01 -22.51 -1.59
C LEU A 169 20.17 -22.03 -3.04
N ASP A 170 19.39 -21.02 -3.46
CA ASP A 170 19.48 -20.45 -4.81
C ASP A 170 20.87 -19.88 -5.09
N LEU A 171 21.43 -19.09 -4.16
CA LEU A 171 22.79 -18.57 -4.27
C LEU A 171 23.84 -19.70 -4.36
N CYS A 172 23.71 -20.75 -3.54
CA CYS A 172 24.59 -21.91 -3.63
C CYS A 172 24.50 -22.61 -4.99
N LEU A 173 23.28 -22.75 -5.53
CA LEU A 173 23.05 -23.36 -6.84
C LEU A 173 23.57 -22.49 -7.97
N GLU A 174 23.47 -21.17 -7.86
CA GLU A 174 24.01 -20.22 -8.84
C GLU A 174 25.54 -20.36 -8.95
N ASP A 175 26.24 -20.45 -7.81
CA ASP A 175 27.69 -20.64 -7.77
C ASP A 175 28.13 -22.02 -8.29
N ILE A 176 27.34 -23.07 -8.02
CA ILE A 176 27.55 -24.39 -8.63
C ILE A 176 27.36 -24.29 -10.15
N GLY A 177 26.33 -23.58 -10.60
CA GLY A 177 26.03 -23.37 -12.01
C GLY A 177 27.13 -22.61 -12.76
N LYS A 178 27.86 -21.72 -12.10
CA LYS A 178 28.99 -20.97 -12.68
C LYS A 178 30.24 -21.81 -12.94
N ARG A 179 30.35 -23.02 -12.37
CA ARG A 179 31.50 -23.91 -12.62
C ARG A 179 31.54 -24.33 -14.10
N LEU A 180 32.70 -24.22 -14.74
CA LEU A 180 32.84 -24.44 -16.20
C LEU A 180 32.24 -25.76 -16.71
N SER A 181 32.38 -26.86 -15.96
CA SER A 181 31.80 -28.16 -16.32
C SER A 181 30.28 -28.17 -16.26
N VAL A 182 29.70 -27.50 -15.26
CA VAL A 182 28.25 -27.43 -15.03
C VAL A 182 27.61 -26.40 -15.96
N ALA A 183 28.24 -25.24 -16.15
CA ALA A 183 27.78 -24.17 -17.03
C ALA A 183 27.55 -24.66 -18.47
N LYS A 184 28.49 -25.46 -19.01
CA LYS A 184 28.35 -26.06 -20.34
C LYS A 184 27.12 -26.96 -20.45
N VAL A 185 26.89 -27.81 -19.46
CA VAL A 185 25.72 -28.70 -19.42
C VAL A 185 24.43 -27.88 -19.28
N LEU A 186 24.44 -26.85 -18.44
CA LEU A 186 23.31 -25.93 -18.27
C LEU A 186 22.96 -25.20 -19.56
N ASP A 187 23.94 -24.75 -20.34
CA ASP A 187 23.69 -24.05 -21.60
C ASP A 187 23.07 -24.96 -22.65
N GLU A 188 23.53 -26.22 -22.77
CA GLU A 188 22.87 -27.19 -23.65
C GLU A 188 21.46 -27.54 -23.18
N ALA A 189 21.28 -27.74 -21.87
CA ALA A 189 19.95 -27.98 -21.29
C ALA A 189 19.00 -26.81 -21.55
N LYS A 190 19.45 -25.56 -21.38
CA LYS A 190 18.66 -24.36 -21.68
C LYS A 190 18.20 -24.32 -23.13
N LYS A 191 19.02 -24.72 -24.11
CA LYS A 191 18.59 -24.79 -25.52
C LYS A 191 17.42 -25.75 -25.71
N VAL A 192 17.49 -26.93 -25.08
CA VAL A 192 16.41 -27.91 -25.11
C VAL A 192 15.16 -27.37 -24.42
N THR A 193 15.29 -26.80 -23.22
CA THR A 193 14.17 -26.22 -22.47
C THR A 193 13.51 -25.08 -23.25
N CYS A 194 14.29 -24.16 -23.82
CA CYS A 194 13.79 -23.08 -24.68
C CYS A 194 13.07 -23.61 -25.93
N PHE A 195 13.58 -24.67 -26.55
CA PHE A 195 12.90 -25.33 -27.65
C PHE A 195 11.55 -25.90 -27.19
N ILE A 196 11.52 -26.63 -26.08
CA ILE A 196 10.28 -27.18 -25.51
C ILE A 196 9.29 -26.04 -25.25
N TYR A 197 9.62 -25.03 -24.45
CA TYR A 197 8.69 -23.93 -24.11
C TYR A 197 8.22 -23.11 -25.32
N LYS A 198 9.06 -22.94 -26.35
CA LYS A 198 8.71 -22.16 -27.56
C LYS A 198 7.81 -22.94 -28.53
N TYR A 199 7.89 -24.27 -28.51
CA TYR A 199 7.21 -25.14 -29.47
C TYR A 199 6.22 -26.13 -28.83
N THR A 200 6.03 -26.09 -27.51
CA THR A 200 4.88 -26.71 -26.84
C THR A 200 3.62 -25.90 -27.15
N TRP A 201 2.82 -26.40 -28.07
CA TRP A 201 1.46 -25.95 -28.32
C TRP A 201 0.51 -26.58 -27.32
N THR A 202 0.12 -25.83 -26.28
CA THR A 202 -1.14 -25.95 -25.52
C THR A 202 -1.26 -24.81 -24.52
#